data_AF-A0A949KJF1-F1
#
_entry.id   AF-A0A949KJF1-F1
#
_cell.length_a   1.000
_cell.length_b   1.000
_cell.length_c   1.000
_cell.angle_alpha   90.00
_cell.angle_beta   90.00
_cell.angle_gamma   90.00
#
_symmetry.space_group_name_H-M   'P 1'
#
loop_
_entity.id
_entity.type
_entity.pdbx_description
1 polymer ?
#
loop_
_entity_poly.entity_id
_entity_poly.type
_entity_poly.pdbx_seq_one_letter_code
_entity_poly.pdbx_strand_id
1 'polypeptide(L)'
;MPPEPMPSGPPWSGPGQWPQANQALLILADNPASSPARALARQLAAARRALAPAMERLCAATCPRCLDPCCVRARLWWGFADLAFLHLAELPLPLSQMAYAPGRACPHLGSHGCRLERPLRPWVCDWHLCPEQKARLAQWGEGERRELADGLERARGLRRKMVEALVEGVG
;
A
#
# COMPACT_ATOMS: atom_id res chain seq x y z
N MET A 1 17.28 3.75 -7.91
CA MET A 1 17.09 4.88 -6.99
C MET A 1 16.95 4.35 -5.58
N PRO A 2 17.65 4.93 -4.60
CA PRO A 2 17.43 4.61 -3.19
C PRO A 2 15.95 4.83 -2.82
N PRO A 3 15.42 4.16 -1.78
CA PRO A 3 14.09 4.51 -1.26
C PRO A 3 14.07 6.01 -0.97
N GLU A 4 12.99 6.70 -1.36
CA GLU A 4 12.77 8.11 -0.97
C GLU A 4 13.15 8.30 0.51
N PRO A 5 13.84 9.39 0.87
CA PRO A 5 14.17 9.65 2.26
C PRO A 5 12.87 9.65 3.07
N MET A 6 12.75 8.68 3.97
CA MET A 6 11.50 8.47 4.69
C MET A 6 11.23 9.69 5.58
N PRO A 7 10.00 10.25 5.55
CA PRO A 7 9.67 11.42 6.35
C PRO A 7 9.86 11.13 7.84
N SER A 8 10.26 12.15 8.62
CA SER A 8 10.53 12.03 10.06
C SER A 8 9.29 11.65 10.87
N GLY A 9 8.09 11.94 10.36
CA GLY A 9 6.80 11.57 10.92
C GLY A 9 5.74 11.24 9.85
N PRO A 10 4.53 10.84 10.26
CA PRO A 10 3.45 10.54 9.32
C PRO A 10 3.11 11.75 8.47
N PRO A 11 2.94 11.58 7.14
CA PRO A 11 2.49 12.67 6.28
C PRO A 11 1.08 13.08 6.68
N TRP A 12 0.82 14.39 6.58
CA TRP A 12 -0.47 15.01 6.90
C TRP A 12 -0.95 14.80 8.34
N SER A 13 -0.02 14.86 9.29
CA SER A 13 -0.27 14.66 10.72
C SER A 13 -0.68 15.93 11.48
N GLY A 14 -0.57 17.09 10.84
CA GLY A 14 -1.02 18.37 11.42
C GLY A 14 -2.54 18.57 11.35
N PRO A 15 -3.11 19.47 12.17
CA PRO A 15 -4.54 19.80 12.14
C PRO A 15 -4.99 20.19 10.73
N GLY A 16 -6.03 19.54 10.21
CA GLY A 16 -6.58 19.81 8.89
C GLY A 16 -5.78 19.25 7.70
N GLN A 17 -4.53 18.84 7.87
CA GLN A 17 -3.69 18.40 6.74
C GLN A 17 -4.28 17.20 6.01
N TRP A 18 -4.90 16.26 6.73
CA TRP A 18 -5.53 15.09 6.15
C TRP A 18 -6.69 15.41 5.20
N PRO A 19 -7.74 16.17 5.62
CA PRO A 19 -8.81 16.55 4.69
C PRO A 19 -8.30 17.42 3.55
N GLN A 20 -7.32 18.31 3.78
CA GLN A 20 -6.73 19.14 2.72
C GLN A 20 -6.00 18.32 1.66
N ALA A 21 -5.21 17.32 2.08
CA ALA A 21 -4.54 16.40 1.17
C ALA A 21 -5.53 15.61 0.32
N ASN A 22 -6.60 15.11 0.94
CA ASN A 22 -7.66 14.39 0.22
C ASN A 22 -8.41 15.29 -0.76
N GLN A 23 -8.72 16.53 -0.38
CA GLN A 23 -9.38 17.48 -1.27
C GLN A 23 -8.50 17.84 -2.47
N ALA A 24 -7.21 18.09 -2.25
CA ALA A 24 -6.26 18.36 -3.33
C ALA A 24 -6.17 17.16 -4.30
N LEU A 25 -6.01 15.94 -3.77
CA LEU A 25 -5.94 14.74 -4.58
C LEU A 25 -7.23 14.43 -5.34
N LEU A 26 -8.40 14.75 -4.77
CA LEU A 26 -9.68 14.63 -5.46
C LEU A 26 -9.70 15.53 -6.70
N ILE A 27 -9.34 16.80 -6.55
CA ILE A 27 -9.28 17.76 -7.67
C ILE A 27 -8.33 17.27 -8.76
N LEU A 28 -7.15 16.77 -8.37
CA LEU A 28 -6.18 16.22 -9.32
C LEU A 28 -6.71 14.96 -10.00
N ALA A 29 -7.38 14.06 -9.27
CA ALA A 29 -7.92 12.83 -9.81
C ALA A 29 -9.09 13.05 -10.77
N ASP A 30 -9.89 14.11 -10.56
CA ASP A 30 -11.02 14.48 -11.42
C ASP A 30 -10.60 15.23 -12.69
N ASN A 31 -9.38 15.78 -12.73
CA ASN A 31 -8.86 16.45 -13.91
C ASN A 31 -8.84 15.50 -15.13
N PRO A 32 -9.39 15.88 -16.31
CA PRO A 32 -9.31 15.08 -17.53
C PRO A 32 -7.89 14.63 -17.90
N ALA A 33 -6.88 15.48 -17.65
CA ALA A 33 -5.47 15.18 -17.92
C ALA A 33 -4.96 13.98 -17.11
N SER A 34 -5.58 13.65 -15.98
CA SER A 34 -5.27 12.48 -15.15
C SER A 34 -5.80 11.15 -15.72
N SER A 35 -6.38 11.14 -16.92
CA SER A 35 -6.91 9.92 -17.56
C SER A 35 -5.87 8.78 -17.67
N PRO A 36 -4.61 9.03 -18.10
CA PRO A 36 -3.59 7.99 -18.11
C PRO A 36 -3.28 7.44 -16.71
N ALA A 37 -3.23 8.32 -15.70
CA ALA A 37 -3.02 7.94 -14.31
C ALA A 37 -4.17 7.07 -13.76
N ARG A 38 -5.43 7.40 -14.08
CA ARG A 38 -6.61 6.57 -13.73
C ARG A 38 -6.54 5.18 -14.36
N ALA A 39 -6.14 5.08 -15.63
CA ALA A 39 -5.98 3.79 -16.30
C ALA A 39 -4.91 2.93 -15.62
N LEU A 40 -3.77 3.53 -15.25
CA LEU A 40 -2.69 2.86 -14.52
C LEU A 40 -3.12 2.46 -13.10
N ALA A 41 -3.89 3.30 -12.42
CA ALA A 41 -4.44 3.01 -11.09
C ALA A 41 -5.39 1.81 -11.12
N ARG A 42 -6.26 1.70 -12.12
CA ARG A 42 -7.13 0.51 -12.31
C ARG A 42 -6.32 -0.76 -12.54
N GLN A 43 -5.26 -0.69 -13.35
CA GLN A 43 -4.34 -1.82 -13.55
C GLN A 43 -3.58 -2.19 -12.28
N LEU A 44 -3.15 -1.20 -11.51
CA LEU A 44 -2.50 -1.42 -10.21
C LEU A 44 -3.46 -2.08 -9.22
N ALA A 45 -4.72 -1.65 -9.16
CA ALA A 45 -5.74 -2.26 -8.31
C ALA A 45 -5.92 -3.74 -8.66
N ALA A 46 -6.02 -4.07 -9.95
CA ALA A 46 -6.08 -5.46 -10.41
C ALA A 46 -4.82 -6.26 -10.03
N ALA A 47 -3.62 -5.70 -10.23
CA ALA A 47 -2.36 -6.34 -9.84
C ALA A 47 -2.30 -6.62 -8.33
N ARG A 48 -2.70 -5.65 -7.50
CA ARG A 48 -2.73 -5.80 -6.03
C ARG A 48 -3.76 -6.81 -5.55
N ARG A 49 -4.92 -6.91 -6.23
CA ARG A 49 -5.90 -7.99 -5.97
C ARG A 49 -5.34 -9.37 -6.34
N ALA A 50 -4.64 -9.49 -7.47
CA ALA A 50 -4.01 -10.74 -7.87
C ALA A 50 -2.93 -11.22 -6.87
N LEU A 51 -2.23 -10.29 -6.20
CA LEU A 51 -1.28 -10.60 -5.12
C LEU A 51 -1.96 -11.08 -3.83
N ALA A 52 -3.25 -10.77 -3.63
CA ALA A 52 -3.91 -10.96 -2.34
C ALA A 52 -3.87 -12.42 -1.85
N PRO A 53 -4.20 -13.45 -2.66
CA PRO A 53 -4.22 -14.84 -2.19
C PRO A 53 -2.86 -15.32 -1.66
N ALA A 54 -1.77 -15.06 -2.38
CA ALA A 54 -0.42 -15.45 -1.95
C ALA A 54 -0.04 -14.72 -0.65
N MET A 55 -0.27 -13.40 -0.60
CA MET A 55 0.07 -12.61 0.57
C MET A 55 -0.80 -12.94 1.79
N GLU A 56 -2.07 -13.31 1.58
CA GLU A 56 -2.98 -13.77 2.63
C GLU A 56 -2.61 -15.15 3.14
N ARG A 57 -2.18 -16.07 2.27
CA ARG A 57 -1.61 -17.37 2.68
C ARG A 57 -0.41 -17.19 3.60
N LEU A 58 0.50 -16.27 3.26
CA LEU A 58 1.64 -15.93 4.11
C LEU A 58 1.18 -15.33 5.45
N CYS A 59 0.24 -14.38 5.43
CA CYS A 59 -0.31 -13.78 6.66
C CYS A 59 -1.01 -14.82 7.54
N ALA A 60 -1.89 -15.65 7.00
CA ALA A 60 -2.64 -16.65 7.76
C ALA A 60 -1.71 -17.68 8.44
N ALA A 61 -0.61 -18.04 7.77
CA ALA A 61 0.38 -18.97 8.33
C ALA A 61 1.21 -18.38 9.48
N THR A 62 1.37 -17.05 9.52
CA THR A 62 2.37 -16.37 10.35
C THR A 62 1.79 -15.39 11.38
N CYS A 63 0.85 -14.54 10.98
CA CYS A 63 0.30 -13.46 11.79
C CYS A 63 -0.42 -13.90 13.09
N PRO A 64 -1.22 -14.98 13.12
CA PRO A 64 -1.98 -15.36 14.33
C PRO A 64 -1.13 -15.67 15.57
N ARG A 65 0.16 -16.01 15.38
CA ARG A 65 1.10 -16.33 16.47
C ARG A 65 2.23 -15.31 16.59
N CYS A 66 2.15 -14.21 15.85
CA CYS A 66 3.23 -13.23 15.78
C CYS A 66 3.15 -12.26 16.97
N LEU A 67 4.13 -12.33 17.86
CA LEU A 67 4.26 -11.41 19.00
C LEU A 67 4.80 -10.03 18.59
N ASP A 68 5.42 -9.93 17.41
CA ASP A 68 6.03 -8.72 16.86
C ASP A 68 5.55 -8.48 15.41
N PRO A 69 4.25 -8.18 15.20
CA PRO A 69 3.69 -8.04 13.86
C PRO A 69 4.31 -6.83 13.15
N CYS A 70 4.48 -6.93 11.83
CA CYS A 70 5.01 -5.84 10.99
C CYS A 70 4.22 -4.54 11.17
N CYS A 71 2.94 -4.63 11.58
CA CYS A 71 2.09 -3.49 11.89
C CYS A 71 2.50 -2.64 13.10
N VAL A 72 3.38 -3.14 13.97
CA VAL A 72 3.94 -2.40 15.12
C VAL A 72 5.29 -1.77 14.74
N ARG A 73 6.06 -2.44 13.88
CA ARG A 73 7.43 -2.04 13.53
C ARG A 73 7.53 -1.18 12.27
N ALA A 74 6.70 -1.45 11.28
CA ALA A 74 6.71 -0.71 10.03
C ALA A 74 5.91 0.58 10.18
N ARG A 75 6.40 1.65 9.53
CA ARG A 75 5.66 2.90 9.37
C ARG A 75 4.58 2.70 8.31
N LEU A 76 3.43 2.19 8.74
CA LEU A 76 2.30 1.86 7.88
C LEU A 76 1.47 3.08 7.47
N TRP A 77 2.10 4.18 7.08
CA TRP A 77 1.35 5.39 6.71
C TRP A 77 0.87 5.31 5.26
N TRP A 78 -0.29 5.89 4.97
CA TRP A 78 -0.63 6.23 3.60
C TRP A 78 0.20 7.46 3.22
N GLY A 79 1.07 7.32 2.22
CA GLY A 79 1.80 8.44 1.64
C GLY A 79 1.08 9.03 0.42
N PHE A 80 1.70 10.01 -0.24
CA PHE A 80 1.18 10.68 -1.44
C PHE A 80 0.69 9.68 -2.48
N ALA A 81 1.58 8.78 -2.90
CA ALA A 81 1.27 7.79 -3.93
C ALA A 81 0.21 6.77 -3.50
N ASP A 82 0.04 6.51 -2.20
CA ASP A 82 -1.02 5.63 -1.72
C ASP A 82 -2.39 6.33 -1.79
N LEU A 83 -2.48 7.58 -1.34
CA LEU A 83 -3.73 8.34 -1.45
C LEU A 83 -4.07 8.64 -2.92
N ALA A 84 -3.09 9.04 -3.73
CA ALA A 84 -3.28 9.26 -5.17
C ALA A 84 -3.85 7.99 -5.84
N PHE A 85 -3.31 6.82 -5.50
CA PHE A 85 -3.85 5.55 -5.98
C PHE A 85 -5.32 5.36 -5.59
N LEU A 86 -5.68 5.58 -4.32
CA LEU A 86 -7.05 5.37 -3.87
C LEU A 86 -8.05 6.30 -4.57
N HIS A 87 -7.70 7.58 -4.75
CA HIS A 87 -8.50 8.54 -5.51
C HIS A 87 -8.63 8.13 -6.99
N LEU A 88 -7.51 7.87 -7.67
CA LEU A 88 -7.48 7.53 -9.10
C LEU A 88 -8.15 6.17 -9.42
N ALA A 89 -8.12 5.23 -8.49
CA ALA A 89 -8.74 3.92 -8.62
C ALA A 89 -10.19 3.89 -8.12
N GLU A 90 -10.74 5.02 -7.66
CA GLU A 90 -12.10 5.15 -7.13
C GLU A 90 -12.36 4.16 -5.98
N LEU A 91 -11.36 3.98 -5.09
CA LEU A 91 -11.44 3.09 -3.94
C LEU A 91 -11.85 3.85 -2.66
N PRO A 92 -12.45 3.17 -1.67
CA PRO A 92 -12.78 3.77 -0.39
C PRO A 92 -11.58 4.47 0.25
N LEU A 93 -11.78 5.73 0.64
CA LEU A 93 -10.76 6.55 1.29
C LEU A 93 -10.73 6.30 2.81
N PRO A 94 -9.55 6.25 3.43
CA PRO A 94 -9.44 6.19 4.87
C PRO A 94 -9.98 7.49 5.50
N LEU A 95 -10.72 7.36 6.61
CA LEU A 95 -11.28 8.51 7.33
C LEU A 95 -10.20 9.40 7.98
N SER A 96 -9.03 8.82 8.27
CA SER A 96 -7.89 9.51 8.87
C SER A 96 -6.58 8.79 8.52
N GLN A 97 -5.45 9.49 8.66
CA GLN A 97 -4.13 8.86 8.62
C GLN A 97 -4.04 7.80 9.71
N MET A 98 -3.25 6.74 9.49
CA MET A 98 -3.01 5.78 10.57
C MET A 98 -2.38 6.49 11.77
N ALA A 99 -3.10 6.50 12.88
CA ALA A 99 -2.62 7.03 14.15
C ALA A 99 -1.50 6.12 14.67
N TYR A 100 -0.25 6.48 14.33
CA TYR A 100 0.93 5.79 14.83
C TYR A 100 1.31 6.38 16.18
N ALA A 101 0.88 5.73 17.26
CA ALA A 101 1.58 5.83 18.53
C ALA A 101 2.69 4.77 18.52
N PRO A 102 3.96 5.13 18.76
CA PRO A 102 5.05 4.15 18.87
C PRO A 102 4.66 3.00 19.82
N GLY A 103 4.89 1.76 19.37
CA GLY A 103 4.57 0.56 20.16
C GLY A 103 3.10 0.12 20.13
N ARG A 104 2.19 0.85 19.48
CA ARG A 104 0.81 0.38 19.25
C ARG A 104 0.68 -0.30 17.88
N ALA A 105 -0.11 -1.37 17.85
CA ALA A 105 -0.45 -2.03 16.60
C ALA A 105 -1.37 -1.14 15.74
N CYS A 106 -1.25 -1.27 14.42
CA CYS A 106 -2.19 -0.71 13.45
C CYS A 106 -3.65 -1.02 13.85
N PRO A 107 -4.57 -0.04 13.79
CA PRO A 107 -5.98 -0.26 14.15
C PRO A 107 -6.69 -1.29 13.27
N HIS A 108 -6.13 -1.61 12.09
CA HIS A 108 -6.67 -2.61 11.18
C HIS A 108 -6.17 -4.03 11.45
N LEU A 109 -5.24 -4.24 12.40
CA LEU A 109 -4.79 -5.57 12.78
C LEU A 109 -5.93 -6.33 13.50
N GLY A 110 -6.25 -7.54 13.04
CA GLY A 110 -7.14 -8.49 13.70
C GLY A 110 -6.40 -9.76 14.10
N SER A 111 -7.12 -10.71 14.71
CA SER A 111 -6.58 -11.98 15.22
C SER A 111 -5.94 -12.88 14.14
N HIS A 112 -6.34 -12.71 12.87
CA HIS A 112 -5.84 -13.48 11.73
C HIS A 112 -5.00 -12.65 10.74
N GLY A 113 -4.61 -11.44 11.12
CA GLY A 113 -3.91 -10.50 10.26
C GLY A 113 -4.72 -9.24 9.96
N CYS A 114 -4.33 -8.49 8.93
CA CYS A 114 -4.95 -7.20 8.61
C CYS A 114 -6.37 -7.38 8.05
N ARG A 115 -7.32 -6.60 8.58
CA ARG A 115 -8.74 -6.59 8.19
C ARG A 115 -9.04 -5.79 6.93
N LEU A 116 -8.10 -4.95 6.46
CA LEU A 116 -8.26 -4.22 5.21
C LEU A 116 -8.02 -5.17 4.02
N GLU A 117 -8.79 -5.02 2.95
CA GLU A 117 -8.45 -5.66 1.66
C GLU A 117 -7.10 -5.16 1.14
N ARG A 118 -6.38 -6.00 0.39
CA ARG A 118 -5.01 -5.70 -0.08
C ARG A 118 -4.89 -4.33 -0.76
N PRO A 119 -5.75 -3.94 -1.73
CA PRO A 119 -5.62 -2.64 -2.39
C PRO A 119 -5.81 -1.45 -1.45
N LEU A 120 -6.54 -1.60 -0.34
CA LEU A 120 -6.78 -0.50 0.60
C LEU A 120 -5.62 -0.25 1.56
N ARG A 121 -4.70 -1.23 1.67
CA ARG A 121 -3.51 -1.10 2.53
C ARG A 121 -2.50 -0.14 1.87
N PRO A 122 -1.66 0.56 2.65
CA PRO A 122 -0.51 1.27 2.10
C PRO A 122 0.43 0.32 1.34
N TRP A 123 1.19 0.85 0.37
CA TRP A 123 2.11 0.05 -0.45
C TRP A 123 3.13 -0.76 0.36
N VAL A 124 3.56 -0.26 1.53
CA VAL A 124 4.46 -1.01 2.43
C VAL A 124 3.88 -2.37 2.85
N CYS A 125 2.56 -2.50 2.95
CA CYS A 125 1.89 -3.76 3.29
C CYS A 125 1.92 -4.81 2.17
N ASP A 126 2.37 -4.44 0.96
CA ASP A 126 2.48 -5.36 -0.17
C ASP A 126 3.90 -5.87 -0.33
N TRP A 127 4.91 -5.00 -0.24
CA TRP A 127 6.30 -5.40 -0.48
C TRP A 127 7.05 -5.82 0.78
N HIS A 128 6.59 -5.43 1.98
CA HIS A 128 7.26 -5.81 3.22
C HIS A 128 6.86 -7.23 3.64
N LEU A 129 7.82 -8.17 3.55
CA LEU A 129 7.72 -9.50 4.14
C LEU A 129 8.57 -9.58 5.41
N CYS A 130 7.97 -10.00 6.53
CA CYS A 130 8.72 -10.21 7.78
C CYS A 130 9.61 -11.47 7.68
N PRO A 131 10.59 -11.65 8.59
CA PRO A 131 11.50 -12.82 8.55
C PRO A 131 10.77 -14.16 8.52
N GLU A 132 9.71 -14.32 9.31
CA GLU A 132 8.90 -15.55 9.32
C GLU A 132 8.19 -15.77 7.97
N GLN A 133 7.62 -14.72 7.36
CA GLN A 133 7.00 -14.81 6.04
C GLN A 133 8.02 -15.16 4.95
N LYS A 134 9.24 -14.60 5.03
CA LYS A 134 10.34 -14.96 4.11
C LYS A 134 10.74 -16.43 4.25
N ALA A 135 10.86 -16.93 5.48
CA ALA A 135 11.15 -18.33 5.74
C ALA A 135 10.07 -19.26 5.18
N ARG A 136 8.79 -18.89 5.32
CA ARG A 136 7.67 -19.63 4.72
C ARG A 136 7.66 -19.57 3.21
N LEU A 137 7.93 -18.40 2.62
CA LEU A 137 8.02 -18.24 1.18
C LEU A 137 9.14 -19.09 0.57
N ALA A 138 10.27 -19.25 1.29
CA ALA A 138 11.37 -20.10 0.83
C ALA A 138 10.99 -21.58 0.67
N GLN A 139 9.94 -22.03 1.38
CA GLN A 139 9.41 -23.40 1.30
C GLN A 139 8.43 -23.61 0.13
N TRP A 140 8.00 -22.55 -0.55
CA TRP A 140 7.06 -22.65 -1.69
C TRP A 140 7.74 -23.23 -2.94
N GLY A 141 6.96 -23.65 -3.93
CA GLY A 141 7.52 -24.04 -5.23
C GLY A 141 8.21 -22.87 -5.94
N GLU A 142 9.19 -23.15 -6.81
CA GLU A 142 9.89 -22.10 -7.55
C GLU A 142 8.93 -21.25 -8.41
N GLY A 143 7.96 -21.89 -9.06
CA GLY A 143 6.93 -21.21 -9.84
C GLY A 143 6.11 -20.23 -9.01
N GLU A 144 5.62 -20.65 -7.83
CA GLU A 144 4.84 -19.80 -6.93
C GLU A 144 5.67 -18.60 -6.42
N ARG A 145 6.94 -18.82 -6.09
CA ARG A 145 7.84 -17.74 -5.67
C ARG A 145 8.07 -16.73 -6.79
N ARG A 146 8.26 -17.21 -8.02
CA ARG A 146 8.46 -16.38 -9.20
C ARG A 146 7.21 -15.56 -9.52
N GLU A 147 6.04 -16.19 -9.50
CA GLU A 147 4.76 -15.52 -9.71
C GLU A 147 4.54 -14.38 -8.70
N LEU A 148 4.82 -14.63 -7.41
CA LEU A 148 4.72 -13.58 -6.38
C LEU A 148 5.72 -12.43 -6.65
N ALA A 149 6.97 -12.76 -6.99
CA ALA A 149 8.00 -11.76 -7.27
C ALA A 149 7.64 -10.90 -8.49
N ASP A 150 7.21 -11.53 -9.58
CA ASP A 150 6.80 -10.86 -10.82
C ASP A 150 5.57 -9.99 -10.59
N GLY A 151 4.60 -10.48 -9.80
CA GLY A 151 3.43 -9.71 -9.40
C GLY A 151 3.78 -8.46 -8.59
N LEU A 152 4.73 -8.58 -7.65
CA LEU A 152 5.21 -7.45 -6.85
C LEU A 152 5.95 -6.42 -7.70
N GLU A 153 6.81 -6.85 -8.61
CA GLU A 153 7.52 -5.96 -9.53
C GLU A 153 6.58 -5.28 -10.52
N ARG A 154 5.58 -5.99 -11.04
CA ARG A 154 4.52 -5.41 -11.87
C ARG A 154 3.77 -4.32 -11.11
N ALA A 155 3.32 -4.60 -9.89
CA ALA A 155 2.60 -3.63 -9.07
C ALA A 155 3.49 -2.41 -8.72
N ARG A 156 4.79 -2.63 -8.42
CA ARG A 156 5.77 -1.55 -8.22
C ARG A 156 5.89 -0.66 -9.44
N GLY A 157 6.04 -1.25 -10.62
CA GLY A 157 6.16 -0.54 -11.89
C GLY A 157 4.91 0.27 -12.21
N LEU A 158 3.72 -0.31 -12.03
CA LEU A 158 2.44 0.38 -12.23
C LEU A 158 2.27 1.56 -11.27
N ARG A 159 2.61 1.39 -9.98
CA ARG A 159 2.57 2.47 -8.98
C ARG A 159 3.46 3.64 -9.38
N ARG A 160 4.68 3.37 -9.84
CA ARG A 160 5.60 4.42 -10.30
C ARG A 160 5.03 5.17 -11.49
N LYS A 161 4.64 4.45 -12.55
CA LYS A 161 4.06 5.05 -13.76
C LYS A 161 2.80 5.86 -13.48
N MET A 162 1.95 5.40 -12.56
CA MET A 162 0.74 6.10 -12.15
C MET A 162 1.06 7.45 -11.51
N VAL A 163 2.06 7.51 -10.64
CA VAL A 163 2.52 8.75 -10.02
C VAL A 163 3.13 9.69 -11.05
N GLU A 164 4.00 9.18 -11.92
CA GLU A 164 4.62 9.95 -13.01
C GLU A 164 3.52 10.58 -13.90
N ALA A 165 2.57 9.79 -14.37
CA ALA A 165 1.46 10.26 -15.20
C ALA A 165 0.54 11.28 -14.49
N LEU A 166 0.36 11.16 -13.17
CA LEU A 166 -0.40 12.14 -12.40
C LEU A 166 0.33 13.48 -12.30
N VAL A 167 1.64 13.45 -12.07
CA VAL A 167 2.45 14.68 -11.95
C VAL A 167 2.62 15.36 -13.30
N GLU A 168 2.89 14.60 -14.36
CA GLU A 168 3.02 15.13 -15.73
C GLU A 168 1.71 15.69 -16.28
N GLY A 169 0.56 15.10 -15.94
CA GLY A 169 -0.75 15.60 -16.38
C GLY A 169 -1.20 16.90 -15.69
N VAL A 170 -0.49 17.36 -14.66
CA VAL A 170 -0.83 18.53 -13.86
C VAL A 170 0.13 19.70 -14.13
N GLY A 171 1.31 19.44 -14.68
CA GLY A 171 2.29 20.44 -15.11
C GLY A 171 2.00 20.99 -16.50
#